data_AF-A0A6N3F5J3-F1
#
_entry.id   AF-A0A6N3F5J3-F1
#
_cell.length_a   1.000
_cell.length_b   1.000
_cell.length_c   1.000
_cell.angle_alpha   90.00
_cell.angle_beta   90.00
_cell.angle_gamma   90.00
#
_symmetry.space_group_name_H-M   'P 1'
#
loop_
_entity.id
_entity.type
_entity.pdbx_description
1 polymer ?
#
loop_
_entity_poly.entity_id
_entity_poly.type
_entity_poly.pdbx_seq_one_letter_code
_entity_poly.pdbx_strand_id
1 'polypeptide(L)'
;MKWVSLDRLRYAMSKIEARYALRSHSHSAATTSAAGFMSAADKSKLGGIATGANNYVHPTSSGNKHIPTGGSSGQILRWAADGTAAWGADNNTTYSVVTQTNNGLMSAADKKKLDGIATGANAYTHPTSSGNKHIPSGGSAGQILRWASDGTAQWGTDNNTTYSVASQTSNGLMSASDKKKLDGMPSTGIYGEEF
;
A
#
# COMPACT_ATOMS: atom_id res chain seq x y z
N MET A 1 38.37 66.36 96.45
CA MET A 1 37.77 65.60 95.33
C MET A 1 36.34 66.11 95.13
N LYS A 2 35.96 66.55 93.91
CA LYS A 2 34.56 66.84 93.58
C LYS A 2 33.86 65.52 93.30
N TRP A 3 32.94 65.12 94.17
CA TRP A 3 32.12 63.93 93.97
C TRP A 3 31.04 64.24 92.95
N VAL A 4 30.84 63.34 91.99
CA VAL A 4 29.72 63.43 91.05
C VAL A 4 28.45 63.04 91.81
N SER A 5 27.39 63.85 91.73
CA SER A 5 26.12 63.52 92.39
C SER A 5 25.50 62.27 91.79
N LEU A 6 24.81 61.49 92.61
CA LEU A 6 24.07 60.30 92.18
C LEU A 6 23.10 60.62 91.03
N ASP A 7 22.49 61.80 91.05
CA ASP A 7 21.58 62.26 89.99
C ASP A 7 22.28 62.41 88.64
N ARG A 8 23.50 62.95 88.63
CA ARG A 8 24.29 63.08 87.40
C ARG A 8 24.69 61.72 86.83
N LEU A 9 25.00 60.76 87.69
CA LEU A 9 25.33 59.38 87.30
C LEU A 9 24.09 58.65 86.75
N ARG A 10 22.94 58.78 87.40
CA ARG A 10 21.66 58.23 86.93
C ARG A 10 21.24 58.84 85.59
N TYR A 11 21.43 60.16 85.43
CA TYR A 11 21.15 60.86 84.18
C TYR A 11 22.08 60.43 83.05
N ALA A 12 23.37 60.24 83.31
CA ALA A 12 24.32 59.75 82.32
C ALA A 12 23.99 58.30 81.90
N MET A 13 23.65 57.44 82.85
CA MET A 13 23.27 56.05 82.57
C MET A 13 22.00 55.97 81.72
N SER A 14 20.95 56.74 82.07
CA SER A 14 19.72 56.74 81.28
C SER A 14 19.92 57.25 79.85
N LYS A 15 20.85 58.19 79.64
CA LYS A 15 21.22 58.65 78.30
C LYS A 15 22.01 57.60 77.50
N ILE A 16 22.81 56.78 78.16
CA ILE A 16 23.54 55.66 77.52
C ILE A 16 22.54 54.57 77.11
N GLU A 17 21.66 54.15 78.01
CA GLU A 17 20.62 53.13 77.75
C GLU A 17 19.64 53.56 76.66
N ALA A 18 19.36 54.86 76.53
CA ALA A 18 18.51 55.38 75.47
C ALA A 18 19.15 55.37 74.07
N ARG A 19 20.49 55.30 73.97
CA ARG A 19 21.22 55.39 72.69
C ARG A 19 21.86 54.08 72.25
N TYR A 20 22.18 53.19 73.18
CA TYR A 20 22.92 51.97 72.91
C TYR A 20 22.16 50.77 73.48
N ALA A 21 21.98 49.75 72.65
CA ALA A 21 21.50 48.47 73.12
C ALA A 21 22.58 47.79 73.98
N LEU A 22 22.14 47.00 74.97
CA LEU A 22 23.03 46.13 75.73
C LEU A 22 23.74 45.15 74.79
N ARG A 23 24.95 44.71 75.17
CA ARG A 23 25.72 43.70 74.43
C ARG A 23 24.93 42.41 74.18
N SER A 24 23.96 42.11 75.06
CA SER A 24 22.96 41.09 74.87
C SER A 24 21.59 41.75 74.79
N HIS A 25 20.91 41.59 73.66
CA HIS A 25 19.54 42.04 73.46
C HIS A 25 18.75 41.03 72.62
N SER A 26 17.43 41.08 72.72
CA SER A 26 16.52 40.19 72.00
C SER A 26 15.77 40.97 70.92
N HIS A 27 15.56 40.33 69.77
CA HIS A 27 14.65 40.82 68.74
C HIS A 27 13.31 40.08 68.83
N SER A 28 12.21 40.80 68.64
CA SER A 28 10.90 40.20 68.47
C SER A 28 10.85 39.36 67.19
N ALA A 29 10.09 38.27 67.20
CA ALA A 29 9.84 37.49 65.99
C ALA A 29 9.09 38.33 64.94
N ALA A 30 9.39 38.10 63.66
CA ALA A 30 8.66 38.74 62.57
C ALA A 30 7.20 38.26 62.55
N THR A 31 6.27 39.20 62.47
CA THR A 31 4.83 38.94 62.32
C THR A 31 4.37 39.36 60.93
N THR A 32 3.12 39.10 60.60
CA THR A 32 2.52 39.58 59.34
C THR A 32 2.32 41.09 59.31
N SER A 33 2.40 41.77 60.46
CA SER A 33 2.17 43.23 60.57
C SER A 33 3.38 44.02 61.06
N ALA A 34 4.43 43.36 61.56
CA ALA A 34 5.65 43.99 62.06
C ALA A 34 6.89 43.26 61.58
N ALA A 35 7.88 44.03 61.12
CA ALA A 35 9.17 43.48 60.73
C ALA A 35 9.96 42.99 61.96
N GLY A 36 10.67 41.88 61.77
CA GLY A 36 11.71 41.39 62.69
C GLY A 36 13.02 41.30 61.93
N PHE A 37 13.65 40.12 61.93
CA PHE A 37 14.79 39.84 61.03
C PHE A 37 14.42 39.75 59.54
N MET A 38 13.13 39.63 59.23
CA MET A 38 12.60 39.75 57.87
C MET A 38 11.42 40.72 57.83
N SER A 39 11.10 41.24 56.64
CA SER A 39 10.01 42.19 56.47
C SER A 39 8.65 41.55 56.78
N ALA A 40 7.69 42.35 57.24
CA ALA A 40 6.31 41.92 57.42
C ALA A 40 5.68 41.43 56.08
N ALA A 41 6.14 42.00 54.96
CA ALA A 41 5.73 41.60 53.62
C ALA A 41 6.21 40.19 53.26
N ASP A 42 7.48 39.85 53.56
CA ASP A 42 8.01 38.51 53.30
C ASP A 42 7.40 37.48 54.24
N LYS A 43 7.14 37.85 55.52
CA LYS A 43 6.40 36.97 56.45
C LYS A 43 5.01 36.65 55.90
N SER A 44 4.32 37.66 55.37
CA SER A 44 2.97 37.51 54.80
C SER A 44 2.99 36.65 53.54
N LYS A 45 3.96 36.85 52.63
CA LYS A 45 4.16 35.98 51.45
C LYS A 45 4.40 34.53 51.86
N LEU A 46 5.31 34.28 52.81
CA LEU A 46 5.61 32.94 53.30
C LEU A 46 4.42 32.30 54.02
N GLY A 47 3.67 33.07 54.82
CA GLY A 47 2.47 32.60 55.51
C GLY A 47 1.29 32.31 54.57
N GLY A 48 1.27 32.93 53.38
CA GLY A 48 0.29 32.66 52.33
C GLY A 48 0.60 31.42 51.48
N ILE A 49 1.77 30.80 51.65
CA ILE A 49 2.08 29.52 51.00
C ILE A 49 1.24 28.43 51.67
N ALA A 50 0.24 27.92 50.96
CA ALA A 50 -0.56 26.80 51.42
C ALA A 50 0.33 25.58 51.72
N THR A 51 -0.05 24.79 52.72
CA THR A 51 0.61 23.51 53.03
C THR A 51 0.66 22.64 51.76
N GLY A 52 1.86 22.26 51.35
CA GLY A 52 2.06 21.42 50.16
C GLY A 52 1.99 22.14 48.81
N ALA A 53 2.12 23.47 48.75
CA ALA A 53 2.05 24.24 47.50
C ALA A 53 2.99 23.75 46.37
N ASN A 54 4.10 23.07 46.70
CA ASN A 54 5.03 22.48 45.74
C ASN A 54 4.98 20.94 45.67
N ASN A 55 3.96 20.32 46.26
CA ASN A 55 3.86 18.87 46.29
C ASN A 55 3.33 18.34 44.95
N TYR A 56 4.24 18.04 44.03
CA TYR A 56 3.90 17.35 42.79
C TYR A 56 3.83 15.83 43.02
N VAL A 57 2.66 15.25 42.78
CA VAL A 57 2.46 13.79 42.76
C VAL A 57 2.26 13.37 41.31
N HIS A 58 3.17 12.56 40.78
CA HIS A 58 3.04 12.04 39.42
C HIS A 58 1.82 11.12 39.33
N PRO A 59 0.91 11.30 38.36
CA PRO A 59 -0.24 10.41 38.22
C PRO A 59 0.20 8.98 37.92
N THR A 60 -0.47 8.00 38.53
CA THR A 60 -0.19 6.57 38.34
C THR A 60 -1.38 5.81 37.75
N SER A 61 -2.42 6.54 37.34
CA SER A 61 -3.57 6.02 36.61
C SER A 61 -3.19 5.50 35.23
N SER A 62 -4.07 4.70 34.65
CA SER A 62 -3.97 4.27 33.26
C SER A 62 -3.87 5.46 32.32
N GLY A 63 -2.92 5.41 31.37
CA GLY A 63 -2.54 6.55 30.53
C GLY A 63 -1.35 7.38 31.06
N ASN A 64 -1.01 7.24 32.34
CA ASN A 64 0.08 8.00 32.98
C ASN A 64 1.22 7.11 33.50
N LYS A 65 1.09 5.78 33.36
CA LYS A 65 2.15 4.83 33.71
C LYS A 65 3.23 4.85 32.63
N HIS A 66 4.49 4.82 33.05
CA HIS A 66 5.62 4.72 32.14
C HIS A 66 5.75 3.30 31.56
N ILE A 67 6.44 3.20 30.43
CA ILE A 67 6.88 1.91 29.89
C ILE A 67 7.80 1.18 30.89
N PRO A 68 7.71 -0.16 31.03
CA PRO A 68 8.60 -0.91 31.90
C PRO A 68 10.06 -0.78 31.44
N THR A 69 10.98 -0.67 32.40
CA THR A 69 12.42 -0.75 32.13
C THR A 69 12.86 -2.19 31.84
N GLY A 70 14.06 -2.37 31.30
CA GLY A 70 14.70 -3.70 31.17
C GLY A 70 14.33 -4.49 29.90
N GLY A 71 13.73 -3.85 28.90
CA GLY A 71 13.53 -4.46 27.58
C GLY A 71 14.84 -4.79 26.88
N SER A 72 14.83 -5.84 26.06
CA SER A 72 15.95 -6.32 25.24
C SER A 72 15.54 -6.41 23.77
N SER A 73 16.53 -6.48 22.86
CA SER A 73 16.27 -6.71 21.44
C SER A 73 15.49 -8.01 21.22
N GLY A 74 14.53 -8.00 20.29
CA GLY A 74 13.63 -9.13 20.05
C GLY A 74 12.52 -9.26 21.10
N GLN A 75 12.18 -8.18 21.81
CA GLN A 75 11.00 -8.09 22.66
C GLN A 75 10.07 -6.98 22.20
N ILE A 76 8.78 -7.16 22.42
CA ILE A 76 7.74 -6.15 22.21
C ILE A 76 6.96 -5.90 23.50
N LEU A 77 6.36 -4.71 23.62
CA LEU A 77 5.43 -4.39 24.70
C LEU A 77 4.10 -5.12 24.46
N ARG A 78 3.74 -5.98 25.39
CA ARG A 78 2.48 -6.73 25.41
C ARG A 78 1.59 -6.18 26.50
N TRP A 79 0.27 -6.21 26.27
CA TRP A 79 -0.69 -5.85 27.30
C TRP A 79 -0.56 -6.80 28.49
N ALA A 80 -0.51 -6.23 29.70
CA ALA A 80 -0.46 -7.00 30.95
C ALA A 80 -1.69 -6.71 31.83
N ALA A 81 -2.03 -5.43 31.98
CA ALA A 81 -3.22 -4.97 32.69
C ALA A 81 -3.57 -3.55 32.21
N ASP A 82 -4.67 -2.99 32.72
CA ASP A 82 -5.04 -1.61 32.38
C ASP A 82 -3.92 -0.60 32.69
N GLY A 83 -3.55 0.17 31.67
CA GLY A 83 -2.41 1.09 31.68
C GLY A 83 -1.02 0.46 31.82
N THR A 84 -0.90 -0.88 31.89
CA THR A 84 0.37 -1.57 32.15
C THR A 84 0.73 -2.49 30.98
N ALA A 85 1.94 -2.34 30.46
CA ALA A 85 2.54 -3.27 29.51
C ALA A 85 3.63 -4.11 30.19
N ALA A 86 4.02 -5.23 29.58
CA ALA A 86 5.18 -6.03 29.95
C ALA A 86 5.98 -6.40 28.70
N TRP A 87 7.30 -6.50 28.83
CA TRP A 87 8.15 -7.00 27.76
C TRP A 87 7.91 -8.51 27.57
N GLY A 88 7.65 -8.92 26.34
CA GLY A 88 7.58 -10.33 25.96
C GLY A 88 8.34 -10.58 24.66
N ALA A 89 8.83 -11.81 24.47
CA ALA A 89 9.55 -12.21 23.27
C ALA A 89 8.74 -11.87 22.02
N ASP A 90 9.35 -11.23 21.03
CA ASP A 90 8.77 -11.01 19.71
C ASP A 90 8.71 -12.35 18.98
N ASN A 91 7.57 -13.03 19.13
CA ASN A 91 7.28 -14.25 18.39
C ASN A 91 6.94 -13.83 16.96
N ASN A 92 7.96 -13.49 16.17
CA ASN A 92 7.80 -13.31 14.73
C ASN A 92 7.01 -14.52 14.20
N THR A 93 5.89 -14.28 13.50
CA THR A 93 5.08 -15.37 12.95
C THR A 93 5.86 -16.02 11.82
N THR A 94 6.72 -16.97 12.18
CA THR A 94 7.54 -17.70 11.23
C THR A 94 6.67 -18.78 10.64
N TYR A 95 6.18 -18.57 9.42
CA TYR A 95 5.37 -19.55 8.73
C TYR A 95 6.30 -20.61 8.12
N SER A 96 6.09 -21.87 8.49
CA SER A 96 6.76 -22.98 7.83
C SER A 96 6.47 -22.98 6.33
N VAL A 97 7.47 -23.35 5.54
CA VAL A 97 7.29 -23.57 4.10
C VAL A 97 6.23 -24.66 3.91
N VAL A 98 5.28 -24.42 3.01
CA VAL A 98 4.25 -25.40 2.64
C VAL A 98 4.89 -26.64 2.03
N THR A 99 4.44 -27.82 2.46
CA THR A 99 4.81 -29.09 1.85
C THR A 99 3.60 -29.70 1.15
N GLN A 100 3.80 -30.80 0.42
CA GLN A 100 2.66 -31.53 -0.16
C GLN A 100 1.76 -32.21 0.88
N THR A 101 2.17 -32.26 2.14
CA THR A 101 1.44 -32.93 3.24
C THR A 101 1.03 -31.99 4.36
N ASN A 102 1.67 -30.82 4.48
CA ASN A 102 1.44 -29.87 5.58
C ASN A 102 1.10 -28.50 5.02
N ASN A 103 0.03 -27.91 5.54
CA ASN A 103 -0.36 -26.54 5.22
C ASN A 103 0.71 -25.55 5.71
N GLY A 104 0.96 -24.51 4.91
CA GLY A 104 1.71 -23.31 5.28
C GLY A 104 0.83 -22.08 5.11
N LEU A 105 1.35 -21.04 4.44
CA LEU A 105 0.55 -19.88 4.03
C LEU A 105 -0.50 -20.21 2.94
N MET A 106 -0.27 -21.29 2.19
CA MET A 106 -1.23 -21.91 1.29
C MET A 106 -1.51 -23.36 1.74
N SER A 107 -2.60 -23.96 1.27
CA SER A 107 -2.95 -25.33 1.62
C SER A 107 -2.01 -26.35 0.95
N ALA A 108 -1.79 -27.49 1.61
CA ALA A 108 -1.08 -28.63 1.03
C ALA A 108 -1.78 -29.14 -0.25
N ALA A 109 -3.11 -29.03 -0.30
CA ALA A 109 -3.91 -29.39 -1.47
C ALA A 109 -3.59 -28.50 -2.67
N ASP A 110 -3.47 -27.18 -2.47
CA ASP A 110 -3.10 -26.26 -3.53
C ASP A 110 -1.64 -26.42 -3.95
N LYS A 111 -0.74 -26.73 -3.02
CA LYS A 111 0.65 -27.05 -3.34
C LYS A 111 0.73 -28.27 -4.25
N LYS A 112 -0.03 -29.32 -3.94
CA LYS A 112 -0.09 -30.53 -4.77
C LYS A 112 -0.63 -30.25 -6.17
N LYS A 113 -1.64 -29.37 -6.29
CA LYS A 113 -2.16 -28.94 -7.60
C LYS A 113 -1.10 -28.18 -8.40
N LEU A 114 -0.40 -27.23 -7.78
CA LEU A 114 0.61 -26.42 -8.45
C LEU A 114 1.85 -27.24 -8.85
N ASP A 115 2.29 -28.17 -8.00
CA ASP A 115 3.42 -29.07 -8.29
C ASP A 115 3.12 -30.04 -9.44
N GLY A 116 1.84 -30.38 -9.63
CA GLY A 116 1.39 -31.22 -10.73
C GLY A 116 1.36 -30.52 -12.10
N ILE A 117 1.58 -29.21 -12.15
CA ILE A 117 1.63 -28.46 -13.41
C ILE A 117 2.98 -28.73 -14.08
N ALA A 118 2.96 -29.43 -15.20
CA ALA A 118 4.15 -29.69 -16.00
C ALA A 118 4.82 -28.36 -16.43
N THR A 119 6.15 -28.36 -16.54
CA THR A 119 6.88 -27.20 -17.05
C THR A 119 6.37 -26.86 -18.45
N GLY A 120 5.93 -25.61 -18.64
CA GLY A 120 5.38 -25.17 -19.91
C GLY A 120 3.95 -25.65 -20.21
N ALA A 121 3.18 -26.16 -19.24
CA ALA A 121 1.79 -26.57 -19.45
C ALA A 121 0.91 -25.47 -20.08
N ASN A 122 1.24 -24.20 -19.83
CA ASN A 122 0.55 -23.04 -20.40
C ASN A 122 1.29 -22.43 -21.61
N ALA A 123 2.38 -23.04 -22.09
CA ALA A 123 3.15 -22.56 -23.24
C ALA A 123 2.46 -22.95 -24.55
N TYR A 124 1.27 -22.39 -24.79
CA TYR A 124 0.57 -22.58 -26.04
C TYR A 124 1.30 -21.86 -27.18
N THR A 125 1.74 -22.63 -28.16
CA THR A 125 2.26 -22.11 -29.44
C THR A 125 1.23 -22.41 -30.52
N HIS A 126 0.75 -21.36 -31.19
CA HIS A 126 -0.21 -21.57 -32.27
C HIS A 126 0.49 -22.30 -33.41
N PRO A 127 -0.04 -23.44 -33.91
CA PRO A 127 0.62 -24.17 -34.98
C PRO A 127 0.68 -23.30 -36.24
N THR A 128 1.81 -23.34 -36.94
CA THR A 128 2.04 -22.58 -38.19
C THR A 128 2.31 -23.49 -39.38
N SER A 129 2.13 -24.81 -39.19
CA SER A 129 2.19 -25.86 -40.22
C SER A 129 1.03 -25.79 -41.21
N SER A 130 1.16 -26.51 -42.32
CA SER A 130 0.04 -26.70 -43.26
C SER A 130 -1.19 -27.26 -42.54
N GLY A 131 -2.37 -26.73 -42.89
CA GLY A 131 -3.63 -27.00 -42.19
C GLY A 131 -3.94 -26.08 -41.00
N ASN A 132 -2.94 -25.35 -40.46
CA ASN A 132 -3.11 -24.44 -39.32
C ASN A 132 -2.82 -22.97 -39.65
N LYS A 133 -2.38 -22.69 -40.89
CA LYS A 133 -2.20 -21.34 -41.39
C LYS A 133 -3.56 -20.71 -41.69
N HIS A 134 -3.76 -19.48 -41.26
CA HIS A 134 -4.97 -18.72 -41.56
C HIS A 134 -4.99 -18.25 -43.02
N ILE A 135 -6.18 -17.94 -43.51
CA ILE A 135 -6.34 -17.26 -44.80
C ILE A 135 -5.59 -15.91 -44.79
N PRO A 136 -4.96 -15.50 -45.91
CA PRO A 136 -4.33 -14.19 -46.00
C PRO A 136 -5.35 -13.07 -45.83
N SER A 137 -4.99 -12.02 -45.10
CA SER A 137 -5.78 -10.79 -45.04
C SER A 137 -5.71 -10.00 -46.36
N GLY A 138 -6.57 -8.99 -46.54
CA GLY A 138 -6.49 -8.05 -47.66
C GLY A 138 -7.20 -8.46 -48.97
N GLY A 139 -8.03 -9.51 -48.93
CA GLY A 139 -8.88 -9.88 -50.07
C GLY A 139 -9.94 -8.83 -50.40
N SER A 140 -10.31 -8.74 -51.67
CA SER A 140 -11.32 -7.84 -52.22
C SER A 140 -12.36 -8.61 -53.05
N ALA A 141 -13.53 -8.00 -53.29
CA ALA A 141 -14.56 -8.58 -54.14
C ALA A 141 -14.02 -8.89 -55.55
N GLY A 142 -14.41 -10.03 -56.13
CA GLY A 142 -13.91 -10.50 -57.42
C GLY A 142 -12.53 -11.17 -57.36
N GLN A 143 -12.03 -11.49 -56.16
CA GLN A 143 -10.84 -12.31 -55.97
C GLN A 143 -11.20 -13.69 -55.41
N ILE A 144 -10.38 -14.67 -55.76
CA ILE A 144 -10.44 -16.04 -55.22
C ILE A 144 -9.10 -16.38 -54.54
N LEU A 145 -9.15 -17.27 -53.54
CA LEU A 145 -7.95 -17.84 -52.95
C LEU A 145 -7.33 -18.83 -53.94
N ARG A 146 -6.09 -18.55 -54.34
CA ARG A 146 -5.28 -19.39 -55.21
C ARG A 146 -4.20 -20.05 -54.38
N TRP A 147 -3.88 -21.30 -54.71
CA TRP A 147 -2.78 -22.00 -54.07
C TRP A 147 -1.46 -21.25 -54.33
N ALA A 148 -0.65 -21.06 -53.29
CA ALA A 148 0.66 -20.42 -53.38
C ALA A 148 1.78 -21.40 -53.02
N SER A 149 1.63 -22.08 -51.89
CA SER A 149 2.53 -23.13 -51.41
C SER A 149 1.78 -24.00 -50.40
N ASP A 150 2.44 -25.03 -49.86
CA ASP A 150 1.80 -25.91 -48.87
C ASP A 150 1.23 -25.10 -47.68
N GLY A 151 -0.06 -25.33 -47.41
CA GLY A 151 -0.84 -24.63 -46.40
C GLY A 151 -1.06 -23.13 -46.64
N THR A 152 -0.61 -22.57 -47.76
CA THR A 152 -0.64 -21.12 -48.01
C THR A 152 -1.40 -20.81 -49.30
N ALA A 153 -2.32 -19.84 -49.20
CA ALA A 153 -3.04 -19.29 -50.34
C ALA A 153 -2.63 -17.83 -50.57
N GLN A 154 -2.96 -17.30 -51.74
CA GLN A 154 -2.85 -15.88 -52.07
C GLN A 154 -4.11 -15.42 -52.80
N TRP A 155 -4.49 -14.16 -52.61
CA TRP A 155 -5.61 -13.58 -53.37
C TRP A 155 -5.19 -13.33 -54.81
N GLY A 156 -5.99 -13.81 -55.76
CA GLY A 156 -5.83 -13.49 -57.18
C GLY A 156 -7.16 -13.15 -57.81
N THR A 157 -7.14 -12.43 -58.94
CA THR A 157 -8.35 -12.09 -59.70
C THR A 157 -9.12 -13.36 -60.06
N ASP A 158 -10.44 -13.33 -59.92
CA ASP A 158 -11.28 -14.35 -60.51
C ASP A 158 -11.22 -14.19 -62.03
N ASN A 159 -10.66 -15.19 -62.71
CA ASN A 159 -10.68 -15.24 -64.16
C ASN A 159 -12.04 -15.81 -64.53
N ASN A 160 -13.07 -14.98 -64.40
CA ASN A 160 -14.43 -15.32 -64.76
C ASN A 160 -14.43 -15.86 -66.20
N THR A 161 -14.55 -17.18 -66.38
CA THR A 161 -14.68 -17.79 -67.70
C THR A 161 -16.09 -17.55 -68.21
N THR A 162 -16.38 -16.29 -68.57
CA THR A 162 -17.57 -15.95 -69.34
C THR A 162 -17.32 -16.44 -70.75
N TYR A 163 -17.77 -17.66 -71.05
CA TYR A 163 -17.72 -18.21 -72.39
C TYR A 163 -18.78 -17.51 -73.25
N SER A 164 -18.37 -16.98 -74.40
CA SER A 164 -19.32 -16.45 -75.37
C SER A 164 -20.22 -17.56 -75.89
N VAL A 165 -21.48 -17.24 -76.19
CA VAL A 165 -22.38 -18.17 -76.90
C VAL A 165 -21.80 -18.51 -78.26
N ALA A 166 -21.82 -19.80 -78.63
CA ALA A 166 -21.33 -20.23 -79.93
C ALA A 166 -22.25 -19.73 -81.05
N SER A 167 -21.65 -19.24 -82.14
CA SER A 167 -22.37 -18.86 -83.35
C SER A 167 -21.90 -19.73 -84.53
N GLN A 168 -22.56 -19.61 -85.69
CA GLN A 168 -22.11 -20.32 -86.89
C GLN A 168 -20.76 -19.80 -87.43
N THR A 169 -20.28 -18.65 -86.96
CA THR A 169 -19.05 -18.00 -87.45
C THR A 169 -17.96 -17.88 -86.39
N SER A 170 -18.27 -18.02 -85.11
CA SER A 170 -17.34 -17.87 -83.99
C SER A 170 -17.53 -18.96 -82.96
N ASN A 171 -16.42 -19.55 -82.52
CA ASN A 171 -16.41 -20.55 -81.44
C ASN A 171 -16.92 -19.94 -80.12
N GLY A 172 -17.65 -20.74 -79.36
CA GLY A 172 -18.06 -20.46 -77.98
C GLY A 172 -17.78 -21.67 -77.09
N LEU A 173 -18.76 -22.09 -76.28
CA LEU A 173 -18.71 -23.38 -75.55
C LEU A 173 -18.67 -24.62 -76.45
N MET A 174 -19.05 -24.47 -77.72
CA MET A 174 -18.88 -25.46 -78.78
C MET A 174 -18.22 -24.78 -79.99
N SER A 175 -17.62 -25.56 -80.89
CA SER A 175 -17.00 -25.01 -82.10
C SER A 175 -18.06 -24.43 -83.06
N ALA A 176 -17.68 -23.42 -83.85
CA ALA A 176 -18.55 -22.87 -84.90
C ALA A 176 -18.93 -23.94 -85.93
N SER A 177 -18.02 -24.87 -86.21
CA SER A 177 -18.25 -26.04 -87.06
C SER A 177 -19.35 -26.93 -86.51
N ASP A 178 -19.30 -27.27 -85.22
CA ASP A 178 -20.32 -28.11 -84.60
C ASP A 178 -21.65 -27.37 -84.47
N LYS A 179 -21.62 -26.05 -84.24
CA LYS A 179 -22.84 -25.23 -84.22
C LYS A 179 -23.50 -25.19 -85.60
N LYS A 180 -22.73 -25.08 -86.68
CA LYS A 180 -23.24 -25.12 -88.05
C LYS A 180 -23.83 -26.49 -88.41
N LYS A 181 -23.20 -27.58 -87.96
CA LYS A 181 -23.76 -28.93 -88.11
C LYS A 181 -25.08 -29.06 -87.36
N LEU A 182 -25.15 -28.60 -86.12
CA LEU A 182 -26.35 -28.66 -85.28
C LEU A 182 -27.51 -27.84 -85.86
N ASP A 183 -27.25 -26.62 -86.32
CA ASP A 183 -28.25 -25.75 -86.95
C ASP A 183 -28.75 -26.28 -88.30
N GLY A 184 -27.91 -27.06 -88.99
CA GLY A 184 -28.25 -27.72 -90.25
C GLY A 184 -28.98 -29.05 -90.10
N MET A 185 -29.23 -29.52 -88.87
CA MET A 185 -30.00 -30.75 -88.67
C MET A 185 -31.49 -30.50 -88.99
N PRO A 186 -32.14 -31.34 -89.80
CA PRO A 186 -33.56 -31.16 -90.13
C PRO A 186 -34.42 -31.21 -88.87
N SER A 187 -35.35 -30.26 -88.72
CA SER A 187 -36.20 -30.11 -87.52
C SER A 187 -37.22 -31.22 -87.33
N THR A 188 -37.33 -32.14 -88.28
CA THR A 188 -38.21 -33.31 -88.24
C THR A 188 -37.40 -34.52 -88.69
N GLY A 189 -37.21 -35.49 -87.80
CA GLY A 189 -36.55 -36.73 -88.14
C GLY A 189 -37.28 -37.47 -89.26
N ILE A 190 -36.74 -37.40 -90.47
CA ILE A 190 -36.91 -38.45 -91.47
C ILE A 190 -35.57 -39.16 -91.55
N TYR A 191 -35.49 -40.30 -90.87
CA TYR A 191 -34.53 -41.33 -91.21
C TYR A 191 -35.04 -42.00 -92.50
N GLY A 192 -34.20 -42.03 -93.54
CA GLY A 192 -34.38 -42.85 -94.75
C GLY A 192 -34.82 -42.06 -95.99
N GLU A 193 -34.01 -42.11 -97.05
CA GLU A 193 -34.22 -42.89 -98.28
C GLU A 193 -33.08 -42.54 -99.29
N GLU A 194 -32.82 -43.49 -100.18
CA GLU A 194 -31.61 -43.73 -100.97
C GLU A 194 -31.31 -42.68 -102.07
N PHE A 195 -30.03 -42.42 -102.39
CA PHE A 195 -29.22 -42.98 -103.51
C PHE A 195 -27.83 -42.34 -103.53
#